data_AF-A0A968E6P0-F1
#
_entry.id   AF-A0A968E6P0-F1
#
_cell.length_a   1.000
_cell.length_b   1.000
_cell.length_c   1.000
_cell.angle_alpha   90.00
_cell.angle_beta   90.00
_cell.angle_gamma   90.00
#
_symmetry.space_group_name_H-M   'P 1'
#
loop_
_entity.id
_entity.type
_entity.pdbx_description
1 polymer ?
#
loop_
_entity_poly.entity_id
_entity_poly.type
_entity_poly.pdbx_seq_one_letter_code
_entity_poly.pdbx_strand_id
1 'polypeptide(L)' 'MGVVVCVGVIVEVKVGVLVLVGVGVEVNVAVDVAVFVGVGRFLSN' A
#
# COMPACT_ATOMS: atom_id res chain seq x y z
N MET A 1 -0.02 -17.97 27.91
CA MET A 1 0.98 -17.39 27.00
C MET A 1 0.29 -17.11 25.67
N GLY A 2 0.21 -15.85 25.21
CA GLY A 2 -0.47 -15.49 23.95
C GLY A 2 0.41 -14.64 23.02
N VAL A 3 0.27 -14.79 21.70
CA VAL A 3 0.94 -13.96 20.68
C VAL A 3 -0.08 -12.98 20.12
N VAL A 4 0.29 -11.70 20.05
CA VAL A 4 -0.49 -10.64 19.40
C VAL A 4 0.21 -10.27 18.11
N VAL A 5 -0.55 -10.23 17.02
CA VAL A 5 -0.06 -9.78 15.71
C VAL A 5 -0.91 -8.59 15.27
N CYS A 6 -0.24 -7.49 14.97
CA CYS A 6 -0.86 -6.30 14.37
C CYS A 6 -0.34 -6.16 12.95
N VAL A 7 -1.25 -6.10 11.97
CA VAL A 7 -0.90 -5.90 10.56
C VAL A 7 -1.53 -4.60 10.10
N GLY A 8 -0.71 -3.69 9.57
CA GLY A 8 -1.14 -2.46 8.91
C GLY A 8 -0.73 -2.48 7.45
N VAL A 9 -1.61 -2.01 6.56
CA VAL A 9 -1.32 -1.89 5.12
C VAL A 9 -1.61 -0.45 4.69
N ILE A 10 -0.66 0.14 3.96
CA ILE A 10 -0.80 1.44 3.31
C ILE A 10 -0.70 1.21 1.81
N VAL A 11 -1.68 1.70 1.06
CA VAL A 11 -1.70 1.63 -0.40
C VAL A 11 -1.77 3.06 -0.93
N GLU A 12 -0.80 3.46 -1.75
CA GLU A 12 -0.79 4.73 -2.45
C GLU A 12 -0.98 4.48 -3.96
N VAL A 13 -1.94 5.18 -4.57
CA VAL A 13 -2.21 5.11 -6.01
C VAL A 13 -2.01 6.48 -6.62
N LYS A 14 -1.12 6.58 -7.60
CA LYS A 14 -0.83 7.80 -8.37
C LYS A 14 -1.23 7.58 -9.82
N VAL A 15 -2.11 8.44 -10.33
CA VAL A 15 -2.57 8.39 -11.72
C VAL A 15 -2.17 9.67 -12.43
N GLY A 16 -1.45 9.54 -13.55
CA GLY A 16 -1.10 10.63 -14.45
C GLY A 16 -1.74 10.42 -15.82
N VAL A 17 -2.28 11.49 -16.41
CA VAL A 17 -2.89 11.46 -17.74
C VAL A 17 -2.18 12.49 -18.62
N LEU A 18 -1.66 12.04 -19.76
CA LEU A 18 -1.09 12.88 -20.80
C LEU A 18 -1.98 12.81 -22.04
N VAL A 19 -2.48 13.96 -22.49
CA VAL A 19 -3.34 14.07 -23.68
C VAL A 19 -2.57 14.80 -24.78
N LEU A 20 -2.29 14.09 -25.88
CA LEU A 20 -1.68 14.70 -27.07
C LEU A 20 -2.76 14.94 -28.13
N VAL A 21 -3.04 16.21 -28.42
CA VAL A 21 -4.11 16.62 -29.35
C VAL A 21 -3.78 16.12 -30.76
N GLY A 22 -4.48 15.08 -31.21
CA GLY A 22 -4.35 14.50 -32.56
C GLY A 22 -3.72 13.10 -32.64
N VAL A 23 -3.21 12.52 -31.54
CA VAL A 23 -2.48 11.23 -31.62
C VAL A 23 -2.78 10.21 -30.51
N GLY A 24 -3.51 10.58 -29.46
CA GLY A 24 -4.02 9.63 -28.46
C GLY A 24 -3.87 10.11 -27.02
N VAL A 25 -4.43 9.33 -26.09
CA VAL A 25 -4.34 9.57 -24.64
C VAL A 25 -3.46 8.49 -24.02
N GLU A 26 -2.43 8.89 -23.29
CA GLU A 26 -1.59 7.99 -22.50
C GLU A 26 -1.97 8.14 -21.02
N VAL A 27 -2.26 7.01 -20.37
CA VAL A 27 -2.58 6.96 -18.93
C VAL A 27 -1.50 6.13 -18.25
N ASN A 28 -0.79 6.75 -17.32
CA ASN A 28 0.19 6.07 -16.49
C ASN A 28 -0.34 5.92 -15.06
N VAL A 29 -0.28 4.69 -14.54
CA VAL A 29 -0.75 4.35 -13.19
C VAL A 29 0.41 3.74 -12.41
N ALA A 30 0.78 4.39 -11.32
CA ALA A 30 1.75 3.88 -10.36
C ALA A 30 1.02 3.50 -9.06
N VAL A 31 1.32 2.31 -8.54
CA VAL A 31 0.77 1.80 -7.28
C VAL A 31 1.92 1.43 -6.37
N ASP A 32 1.95 2.00 -5.17
CA ASP A 32 2.91 1.67 -4.12
C ASP A 32 2.18 1.05 -2.92
N VAL A 33 2.77 0.01 -2.33
CA VAL A 33 2.15 -0.78 -1.26
C VAL A 33 3.18 -1.02 -0.16
N ALA A 34 2.87 -0.55 1.05
CA ALA A 34 3.67 -0.78 2.25
C ALA A 34 2.88 -1.64 3.25
N VAL A 35 3.53 -2.69 3.76
CA VAL A 35 2.96 -3.60 4.77
C VAL A 35 3.80 -3.54 6.04
N PHE A 36 3.14 -3.28 7.17
CA PHE A 36 3.75 -3.22 8.49
C PHE A 36 3.22 -4.37 9.34
N VAL A 37 4.11 -5.14 9.95
CA VAL A 37 3.74 -6.26 10.83
C VAL A 37 4.42 -6.09 12.18
N GLY A 38 3.61 -5.90 13.21
CA GLY A 38 4.03 -5.93 14.62
C GLY A 38 3.70 -7.27 15.25
N VAL A 39 4.66 -7.89 15.93
CA VAL A 39 4.47 -9.18 16.63
C VAL A 39 4.89 -9.01 18.09
N GLY A 40 3.97 -9.25 19.02
CA GLY A 40 4.17 -9.13 20.46
C GLY A 40 3.75 -10.40 21.21
N ARG A 41 4.23 -10.55 22.45
CA ARG A 41 3.87 -11.68 23.32
C ARG A 41 3.29 -11.14 24.62
N PHE A 42 2.13 -11.66 25.02
CA PHE A 42 1.57 -11.39 26.33
C PHE A 42 2.03 -12.50 27.29
N LEU A 43 2.93 -12.12 28.19
CA LEU A 43 3.37 -12.94 29.33
C LEU A 43 2.39 -12.68 30.47
N SER A 44 1.55 -13.66 30.80
CA SER A 44 0.79 -13.67 32.05
C SER A 44 1.52 -14.58 33.02
N ASN A 45 1.85 -14.04 34.21
CA ASN A 45 2.36 -14.78 35.36
C ASN A 45 1.23 -15.63 35.96
#